data_AF-A0A6P7HFJ2-F1
#
_entry.id   AF-A0A6P7HFJ2-F1
#
_cell.length_a   1.000
_cell.length_b   1.000
_cell.length_c   1.000
_cell.angle_alpha   90.00
_cell.angle_beta   90.00
_cell.angle_gamma   90.00
#
_symmetry.space_group_name_H-M   'P 1'
#
loop_
_entity.id
_entity.type
_entity.pdbx_description
1 polymer ?
#
loop_
_entity_poly.entity_id
_entity_poly.type
_entity_poly.pdbx_seq_one_letter_code
_entity_poly.pdbx_strand_id
1 'polypeptide(L)'
;MAQEAVYSHRDPMLKKRDDFEDILEERRNSSDLRYALRCYTPVVYKELTLCKSGELRGLVLQSDHLRYVITQVSKETGADADEVQGEASAILEEMAHCLQLSTVRFFAFTLTKIFKTLFRSICVNEEGIQRISVMINDQ
;
A
#
# COMPACT_ATOMS: atom_id res chain seq x y z
N MET A 1 -52.37 4.87 -40.27
CA MET A 1 -51.36 4.82 -41.34
C MET A 1 -50.74 6.22 -41.41
N ALA A 2 -49.45 6.47 -41.27
CA ALA A 2 -48.26 5.62 -41.30
C ALA A 2 -47.23 6.10 -40.26
N GLN A 3 -46.53 5.13 -39.67
CA GLN A 3 -45.24 5.30 -39.01
C GLN A 3 -44.15 5.52 -40.07
N GLU A 4 -42.95 5.88 -39.57
CA GLU A 4 -41.62 5.86 -40.20
C GLU A 4 -41.05 7.25 -40.52
N ALA A 5 -39.80 7.57 -40.23
CA ALA A 5 -38.76 6.96 -39.42
C ALA A 5 -37.67 8.04 -39.31
N VAL A 6 -37.73 8.88 -38.27
CA VAL A 6 -36.62 9.77 -37.91
C VAL A 6 -35.95 9.20 -36.66
N TYR A 7 -35.52 7.94 -36.75
CA TYR A 7 -34.54 7.41 -35.81
C TYR A 7 -33.17 7.55 -36.43
N SER A 8 -32.60 8.72 -36.16
CA SER A 8 -31.18 8.99 -35.96
C SER A 8 -30.32 7.72 -36.08
N HIS A 9 -29.59 7.62 -37.19
CA HIS A 9 -28.47 6.70 -37.33
C HIS A 9 -27.46 7.04 -36.22
N ARG A 10 -27.58 6.40 -35.04
CA ARG A 10 -26.53 6.48 -34.02
C ARG A 10 -25.32 5.75 -34.58
N ASP A 11 -24.22 6.46 -34.62
CA ASP A 11 -22.91 5.93 -34.98
C ASP A 11 -22.61 4.70 -34.09
N PRO A 12 -22.26 3.51 -34.63
CA PRO A 12 -21.91 2.33 -33.83
C PRO A 12 -20.74 2.59 -32.85
N MET A 13 -19.92 3.61 -33.10
CA MET A 13 -18.90 4.07 -32.14
C MET A 13 -19.50 4.64 -30.84
N LEU A 14 -20.69 5.24 -30.89
CA LEU A 14 -21.39 5.73 -29.69
C LEU A 14 -21.95 4.56 -28.87
N LYS A 15 -22.42 3.50 -29.52
CA LYS A 15 -22.92 2.30 -28.83
C LYS A 15 -21.81 1.61 -28.05
N LYS A 16 -20.60 1.53 -28.63
CA LYS A 16 -19.44 0.95 -27.94
C LYS A 16 -19.02 1.77 -26.73
N ARG A 17 -19.21 3.11 -26.71
CA ARG A 17 -18.93 3.97 -25.55
C ARG A 17 -19.85 3.71 -24.37
N ASP A 18 -21.09 3.28 -24.62
CA ASP A 18 -22.05 2.93 -23.56
C ASP A 18 -21.68 1.61 -22.85
N ASP A 19 -20.80 0.78 -23.44
CA ASP A 19 -20.32 -0.49 -22.85
C ASP A 19 -19.02 -0.33 -22.01
N PHE A 20 -18.46 0.88 -21.87
CA PHE A 20 -17.28 1.10 -21.04
C PHE A 20 -17.67 1.32 -19.58
N GLU A 21 -17.08 0.54 -18.68
CA GLU A 21 -17.34 0.63 -17.25
C GLU A 21 -16.57 1.82 -16.64
N ASP A 22 -17.26 2.65 -15.84
CA ASP A 22 -16.61 3.71 -15.06
C ASP A 22 -16.04 3.13 -13.76
N ILE A 23 -14.73 2.88 -13.75
CA ILE A 23 -14.04 2.30 -12.59
C ILE A 23 -14.05 3.20 -11.34
N LEU A 24 -14.40 4.49 -11.50
CA LEU A 24 -14.53 5.40 -10.35
C LEU A 24 -15.90 5.31 -9.69
N GLU A 25 -16.91 4.71 -10.31
CA GLU A 25 -18.27 4.71 -9.82
C GLU A 25 -18.40 3.90 -8.51
N GLU A 26 -17.82 2.70 -8.46
CA GLU A 26 -17.70 1.91 -7.23
C GLU A 26 -16.95 2.67 -6.13
N ARG A 27 -15.89 3.40 -6.51
CA ARG A 27 -15.09 4.20 -5.58
C ARG A 27 -15.88 5.39 -5.04
N ARG A 28 -16.75 6.02 -5.82
CA ARG A 28 -17.61 7.13 -5.36
C ARG A 28 -18.67 6.69 -4.37
N ASN A 29 -19.23 5.51 -4.59
CA ASN A 29 -20.28 4.93 -3.76
C ASN A 29 -19.73 4.28 -2.47
N SER A 30 -18.41 4.21 -2.32
CA SER A 30 -17.74 3.72 -1.11
C SER A 30 -17.14 4.85 -0.25
N SER A 31 -16.97 4.56 1.04
CA SER A 31 -16.42 5.51 2.01
C SER A 31 -14.90 5.64 1.88
N ASP A 32 -14.43 6.86 1.59
CA ASP A 32 -12.99 7.18 1.52
C ASP A 32 -12.29 6.95 2.85
N LEU A 33 -12.97 7.22 3.97
CA LEU A 33 -12.42 7.00 5.30
C LEU A 33 -12.26 5.51 5.57
N ARG A 34 -13.26 4.69 5.21
CA ARG A 34 -13.18 3.22 5.33
C ARG A 34 -12.04 2.67 4.49
N TYR A 35 -11.85 3.20 3.29
CA TYR A 35 -10.74 2.82 2.40
C TYR A 35 -9.39 3.20 3.00
N ALA A 36 -9.21 4.47 3.38
CA ALA A 36 -7.95 4.98 3.93
C ALA A 36 -7.59 4.34 5.28
N LEU A 37 -8.57 3.99 6.11
CA LEU A 37 -8.35 3.35 7.41
C LEU A 37 -8.33 1.82 7.33
N ARG A 38 -8.34 1.21 6.14
CA ARG A 38 -8.27 -0.24 6.01
C ARG A 38 -6.95 -0.74 6.63
N CYS A 39 -7.05 -1.47 7.73
CA CYS A 39 -5.90 -2.06 8.39
C CYS A 39 -5.46 -3.33 7.64
N TYR A 40 -4.15 -3.47 7.44
CA TYR A 40 -3.57 -4.76 7.14
C TYR A 40 -3.56 -5.60 8.42
N THR A 41 -4.26 -6.72 8.41
CA THR A 41 -4.29 -7.70 9.50
C THR A 41 -3.53 -8.94 9.03
N PRO A 42 -2.20 -8.99 9.21
CA PRO A 42 -1.44 -10.18 8.86
C PRO A 42 -1.86 -11.36 9.73
N VAL A 43 -1.64 -12.58 9.24
CA VAL A 43 -1.69 -13.77 10.08
C VAL A 43 -0.50 -13.69 11.05
N VAL A 44 -0.78 -13.53 12.33
CA VAL A 44 0.24 -13.45 13.38
C VAL A 44 0.46 -14.83 13.98
N TYR A 45 1.72 -15.16 14.29
CA TYR A 45 2.07 -16.39 15.00
C TYR A 45 1.41 -16.42 16.39
N LYS A 46 0.93 -17.60 16.81
CA LYS A 46 0.08 -17.75 18.00
C LYS A 46 0.76 -17.34 19.32
N GLU A 47 2.08 -17.42 19.39
CA GLU A 47 2.85 -17.11 20.60
C GLU A 47 3.57 -15.75 20.50
N LEU A 48 3.21 -14.93 19.50
CA LEU A 48 3.85 -13.62 19.34
C LEU A 48 3.36 -12.66 20.42
N THR A 49 4.28 -12.13 21.22
CA THR A 49 3.98 -11.04 22.14
C THR A 49 4.06 -9.72 21.37
N LEU A 50 2.96 -8.98 21.34
CA LEU A 50 2.94 -7.64 20.74
C LEU A 50 3.84 -6.71 21.57
N CYS A 51 4.80 -6.08 20.91
CA CYS A 51 5.77 -5.20 21.53
C CYS A 51 5.86 -3.91 20.71
N LYS A 52 6.01 -2.76 21.38
CA LYS A 52 6.25 -1.49 20.66
C LYS A 52 7.66 -1.51 20.08
N SER A 53 7.88 -0.80 18.96
CA SER A 53 9.20 -0.75 18.31
C SER A 53 10.32 -0.32 19.28
N GLY A 54 10.08 0.68 20.12
CA GLY A 54 11.05 1.15 21.11
C GLY A 54 11.36 0.12 22.22
N GLU A 55 10.37 -0.67 22.63
CA GLU A 55 10.56 -1.75 23.60
C GLU A 55 11.38 -2.90 22.99
N LEU A 56 11.08 -3.28 21.73
CA LEU A 56 11.84 -4.27 20.98
C LEU A 56 13.30 -3.84 20.80
N ARG A 57 13.53 -2.57 20.46
CA ARG A 57 14.87 -1.97 20.35
C ARG A 57 15.66 -2.13 21.65
N GLY A 58 15.03 -1.80 22.78
CA GLY A 58 15.63 -1.95 24.10
C GLY A 58 15.98 -3.41 24.42
N LEU A 59 15.07 -4.34 24.12
CA LEU A 59 15.30 -5.79 24.32
C LEU A 59 16.48 -6.31 23.50
N VAL A 60 16.60 -5.90 22.23
CA VAL A 60 17.70 -6.31 21.36
C VAL A 60 19.02 -5.73 21.86
N LEU A 61 19.05 -4.44 22.22
CA LEU A 61 20.25 -3.78 22.76
C LEU A 61 20.77 -4.41 24.06
N GLN A 62 19.86 -4.92 24.90
CA GLN A 62 20.19 -5.57 26.16
C GLN A 62 20.50 -7.06 26.02
N SER A 63 20.34 -7.64 24.83
CA SER A 63 20.52 -9.07 24.63
C SER A 63 21.98 -9.51 24.80
N ASP A 64 22.18 -10.65 25.48
CA ASP A 64 23.51 -11.24 25.68
C ASP A 64 24.23 -11.52 24.35
N HIS A 65 23.46 -11.91 23.34
CA HIS A 65 23.98 -12.17 22.01
C HIS A 65 24.58 -10.90 21.38
N LEU A 66 23.86 -9.78 21.40
CA LEU A 66 24.37 -8.54 20.84
C LEU A 66 25.59 -8.03 21.63
N ARG A 67 25.57 -8.11 22.96
CA ARG A 67 26.71 -7.73 23.82
C ARG A 67 27.96 -8.57 23.51
N TYR A 68 27.78 -9.87 23.28
CA TYR A 68 28.87 -10.75 22.86
C TYR A 68 29.44 -10.33 21.50
N VAL A 69 28.57 -10.07 20.52
CA VAL A 69 29.00 -9.62 19.18
C VAL A 69 29.72 -8.28 19.24
N ILE A 70 29.21 -7.29 19.98
CA ILE A 70 29.87 -5.99 20.20
C ILE A 70 31.28 -6.18 20.75
N THR A 71 31.43 -7.05 21.75
CA THR A 71 32.74 -7.35 22.35
C THR A 71 33.71 -7.98 21.34
N GLN A 72 33.22 -8.85 20.45
CA GLN A 72 34.05 -9.48 19.43
C GLN A 72 34.46 -8.49 18.33
N VAL A 73 33.51 -7.69 17.85
CA VAL A 73 33.79 -6.66 16.83
C VAL A 73 34.77 -5.62 17.35
N SER A 74 34.61 -5.15 18.59
CA SER A 74 35.55 -4.21 19.23
C SER A 74 36.98 -4.78 19.27
N LYS A 75 37.15 -6.08 19.61
CA LYS A 75 38.46 -6.73 19.59
C LYS A 75 39.06 -6.86 18.19
N GLU A 76 38.24 -7.16 17.18
CA GLU A 76 38.69 -7.38 15.81
C GLU A 76 39.06 -6.08 15.08
N THR A 77 38.32 -5.01 15.37
CA THR A 77 38.53 -3.69 14.75
C THR A 77 39.44 -2.77 15.56
N GLY A 78 39.64 -3.07 16.85
CA GLY A 78 40.35 -2.18 17.78
C GLY A 78 39.56 -0.94 18.19
N ALA A 79 38.29 -0.84 17.79
CA ALA A 79 37.39 0.24 18.18
C ALA A 79 36.91 0.08 19.62
N ASP A 80 36.54 1.19 20.25
CA ASP A 80 36.00 1.17 21.61
C ASP A 80 34.63 0.47 21.64
N ALA A 81 34.35 -0.29 22.71
CA ALA A 81 33.09 -1.02 22.82
C ALA A 81 31.87 -0.09 22.85
N ASP A 82 32.01 1.12 23.42
CA ASP A 82 30.94 2.11 23.45
C ASP A 82 30.67 2.69 22.05
N GLU A 83 31.71 2.83 21.21
CA GLU A 83 31.59 3.26 19.82
C GLU A 83 30.80 2.23 19.00
N VAL A 84 31.18 0.95 19.09
CA VAL A 84 30.49 -0.16 18.41
C VAL A 84 29.04 -0.30 18.89
N GLN A 85 28.79 -0.10 20.19
CA GLN A 85 27.44 -0.10 20.74
C GLN A 85 26.61 1.09 20.22
N GLY A 86 27.22 2.26 20.08
CA GLY A 86 26.59 3.44 19.48
C GLY A 86 26.14 3.18 18.04
N GLU A 87 27.01 2.55 17.24
CA GLU A 87 26.70 2.16 15.86
C GLU A 87 25.55 1.15 15.81
N ALA A 88 25.59 0.09 16.64
CA ALA A 88 24.50 -0.88 16.72
C ALA A 88 23.17 -0.22 17.10
N SER A 89 23.19 0.75 18.01
CA SER A 89 22.00 1.53 18.38
C SER A 89 21.48 2.38 17.22
N ALA A 90 22.35 2.98 16.42
CA ALA A 90 21.96 3.78 15.25
C ALA A 90 21.32 2.90 14.17
N ILE A 91 21.90 1.73 13.90
CA ILE A 91 21.34 0.74 12.96
C ILE A 91 19.94 0.31 13.42
N LEU A 92 19.80 -0.05 14.70
CA LEU A 92 18.50 -0.45 15.23
C LEU A 92 17.48 0.69 15.21
N GLU A 93 17.90 1.95 15.35
CA GLU A 93 17.02 3.11 15.21
C GLU A 93 16.53 3.29 13.77
N GLU A 94 17.42 3.12 12.79
CA GLU A 94 17.08 3.17 11.38
C GLU A 94 16.11 2.04 11.00
N MET A 95 16.36 0.82 11.49
CA MET A 95 15.47 -0.33 11.30
C MET A 95 14.13 -0.17 12.02
N ALA A 96 14.12 0.47 13.19
CA ALA A 96 12.92 0.73 13.97
C ALA A 96 12.06 1.86 13.40
N HIS A 97 12.49 2.52 12.32
CA HIS A 97 11.77 3.60 11.70
C HIS A 97 10.36 3.14 11.30
N CYS A 98 9.37 3.60 12.07
CA CYS A 98 7.98 3.30 11.80
C CYS A 98 7.60 3.91 10.46
N LEU A 99 6.99 3.11 9.56
CA LEU A 99 6.20 3.71 8.50
C LEU A 99 5.21 4.67 9.17
N GLN A 100 5.26 5.95 8.84
CA GLN A 100 4.30 6.94 9.34
C GLN A 100 2.93 6.64 8.72
N LEU A 101 2.29 5.56 9.16
CA LEU A 101 1.07 5.03 8.56
C LEU A 101 -0.06 6.05 8.70
N SER A 102 -0.06 6.89 9.73
CA SER A 102 -0.96 8.04 9.82
C SER A 102 -0.81 8.96 8.61
N THR A 103 0.41 9.34 8.27
CA THR A 103 0.75 10.16 7.10
C THR A 103 0.33 9.46 5.79
N VAL A 104 0.66 8.18 5.64
CA VAL A 104 0.25 7.39 4.45
C VAL A 104 -1.27 7.32 4.32
N ARG A 105 -1.99 7.08 5.42
CA ARG A 105 -3.46 7.04 5.45
C ARG A 105 -4.08 8.41 5.16
N PHE A 106 -3.47 9.48 5.67
CA PHE A 106 -3.88 10.85 5.36
C PHE A 106 -3.74 11.14 3.86
N PHE A 107 -2.62 10.73 3.24
CA PHE A 107 -2.44 10.82 1.80
C PHE A 107 -3.48 9.97 1.05
N ALA A 108 -3.71 8.73 1.46
CA ALA A 108 -4.72 7.87 0.82
C ALA A 108 -6.10 8.51 0.82
N PHE A 109 -6.52 9.11 1.94
CA PHE A 109 -7.78 9.83 2.03
C PHE A 109 -7.80 11.08 1.13
N THR A 110 -6.79 11.93 1.25
CA THR A 110 -6.71 13.22 0.54
C THR A 110 -6.62 13.05 -0.97
N LEU A 111 -5.74 12.16 -1.43
CA LEU A 111 -5.58 11.86 -2.85
C LEU A 111 -6.87 11.28 -3.44
N THR A 112 -7.57 10.41 -2.71
CA THR A 112 -8.86 9.87 -3.19
C THR A 112 -9.89 10.97 -3.41
N LYS A 113 -9.93 11.98 -2.52
CA LYS A 113 -10.78 13.17 -2.73
C LYS A 113 -10.38 13.94 -3.97
N ILE A 114 -9.09 14.22 -4.14
CA ILE A 114 -8.56 14.93 -5.32
C ILE A 114 -8.93 14.20 -6.61
N PHE A 115 -8.73 12.88 -6.68
CA PHE A 115 -9.07 12.07 -7.85
C PHE A 115 -10.57 12.11 -8.16
N LYS A 116 -11.44 12.00 -7.16
CA LYS A 116 -12.90 12.10 -7.36
C LYS A 116 -13.33 13.48 -7.86
N THR A 117 -12.62 14.54 -7.48
CA THR A 117 -12.91 15.90 -7.94
C THR A 117 -12.38 16.15 -9.35
N LEU A 118 -11.17 15.69 -9.67
CA LEU A 118 -10.54 15.93 -10.97
C LEU A 118 -11.18 15.09 -12.10
N PHE A 119 -11.55 13.85 -11.80
CA PHE A 119 -12.06 12.92 -12.81
C PHE A 119 -13.56 12.72 -12.64
N ARG A 120 -14.33 13.17 -13.63
CA ARG A 120 -15.80 12.95 -13.71
C ARG A 120 -16.16 11.52 -14.12
N SER A 121 -15.34 10.82 -14.87
CA SER A 121 -15.44 9.37 -15.09
C SER A 121 -14.12 8.87 -15.66
N ILE A 122 -13.79 7.61 -15.39
CA ILE A 122 -12.70 6.90 -16.06
C ILE A 122 -13.31 5.63 -16.68
N CYS A 123 -13.78 5.77 -17.91
CA CYS A 123 -14.43 4.69 -18.65
C CYS A 123 -13.38 3.77 -19.28
N VAL A 124 -13.37 2.49 -18.91
CA VAL A 124 -12.42 1.48 -19.44
C VAL A 124 -13.14 0.35 -20.17
N ASN A 125 -12.46 -0.24 -21.16
CA ASN A 125 -12.95 -1.44 -21.83
C ASN A 125 -12.61 -2.65 -20.96
N GLU A 126 -13.52 -2.99 -20.04
CA GLU A 126 -13.32 -4.06 -19.06
C GLU A 126 -13.03 -5.40 -19.74
N GLU A 127 -13.80 -5.76 -20.78
CA GLU A 127 -13.57 -6.99 -21.55
C GLU A 127 -12.17 -7.06 -22.17
N GLY A 128 -11.68 -5.93 -22.68
CA GLY A 128 -10.32 -5.83 -23.23
C GLY A 128 -9.25 -6.13 -22.19
N ILE A 129 -9.40 -5.56 -20.99
CA ILE A 129 -8.48 -5.76 -19.87
C ILE A 129 -8.53 -7.22 -19.39
N GLN A 130 -9.73 -7.80 -19.23
CA GLN A 130 -9.90 -9.19 -18.80
C GLN A 130 -9.24 -10.16 -19.79
N ARG A 131 -9.43 -9.97 -21.11
CA ARG A 131 -8.77 -10.78 -22.15
C ARG A 131 -7.23 -10.74 -22.03
N ILE A 132 -6.65 -9.56 -21.83
CA ILE A 132 -5.20 -9.41 -21.65
C ILE A 132 -4.74 -10.09 -20.36
N SER A 133 -5.49 -9.95 -19.26
CA SER A 133 -5.12 -10.54 -17.97
C SER A 133 -5.12 -12.07 -18.00
N VAL A 134 -6.06 -12.69 -18.73
CA VAL A 134 -6.09 -14.15 -18.94
C VAL A 134 -4.86 -14.59 -19.74
N MET A 135 -4.53 -13.89 -20.84
CA MET A 135 -3.34 -14.20 -21.65
C MET A 135 -2.03 -14.12 -20.87
N ILE A 136 -1.92 -13.19 -19.90
CA ILE A 136 -0.73 -13.04 -19.05
C ILE A 136 -0.66 -14.14 -17.98
N ASN A 137 -1.80 -14.56 -17.43
CA ASN A 137 -1.85 -15.59 -16.37
C ASN A 137 -1.77 -17.03 -16.91
N ASP A 138 -2.11 -17.25 -18.19
CA ASP A 138 -2.03 -18.55 -18.87
C ASP A 138 -0.62 -18.84 -19.45
N GLN A 139 0.36 -17.99 -19.17
CA GLN A 139 1.76 -18.13 -19.58
C GLN A 139 2.67 -18.51 -18.40
#